data_AF-A0A088F3C8-F1
#
_entry.id   AF-A0A088F3C8-F1
#
_cell.length_a   1.000
_cell.length_b   1.000
_cell.length_c   1.000
_cell.angle_alpha   90.00
_cell.angle_beta   90.00
_cell.angle_gamma   90.00
#
_symmetry.space_group_name_H-M   'P 1'
#
loop_
_entity.id
_entity.type
_entity.pdbx_description
1 polymer ?
#
loop_
_entity_poly.entity_id
_entity_poly.type
_entity_poly.pdbx_seq_one_letter_code
_entity_poly.pdbx_strand_id
1 'polypeptide(L)' 'MAITEQELSKILQDAFDFDSDKEVNPAEARKRLAEKIASGVAQFVIGRTTVVTGTSATGGPVTGKGIIQNV' A
#
# COMPACT_ATOMS: atom_id res chain seq x y z
N MET A 1 0.13 0.71 12.59
CA MET A 1 0.56 -0.64 12.16
C MET A 1 0.05 -0.84 10.76
N ALA A 2 0.85 -1.39 9.86
CA ALA A 2 0.39 -1.68 8.50
C ALA A 2 -0.79 -2.66 8.53
N ILE A 3 -1.75 -2.47 7.64
CA ILE A 3 -2.87 -3.42 7.50
C ILE A 3 -2.37 -4.76 6.95
N THR A 4 -3.13 -5.81 7.22
CA THR A 4 -2.93 -7.15 6.68
C THR A 4 -3.31 -7.22 5.19
N GLU A 5 -2.91 -8.30 4.53
CA GLU A 5 -3.29 -8.57 3.14
C GLU A 5 -4.80 -8.80 2.99
N GLN A 6 -5.44 -9.39 3.99
CA GLN A 6 -6.89 -9.61 4.03
C GLN A 6 -7.65 -8.28 4.10
N GLU A 7 -7.17 -7.35 4.93
CA GLU A 7 -7.72 -6.00 5.03
C GLU A 7 -7.49 -5.20 3.73
N LEU A 8 -6.31 -5.33 3.11
CA LEU A 8 -6.05 -4.72 1.80
C LEU A 8 -7.01 -5.28 0.72
N SER A 9 -7.19 -6.60 0.66
CA SER A 9 -8.09 -7.24 -0.29
C SER A 9 -9.52 -6.71 -0.15
N LYS A 10 -9.99 -6.53 1.08
CA LYS A 10 -11.31 -5.95 1.35
C LYS A 10 -11.42 -4.50 0.86
N ILE A 11 -10.42 -3.67 1.12
CA ILE A 11 -10.37 -2.28 0.65
C ILE A 11 -10.39 -2.21 -0.88
N LEU A 12 -9.65 -3.09 -1.56
CA LEU A 12 -9.63 -3.15 -3.01
C LEU A 12 -10.99 -3.56 -3.57
N GLN A 13 -11.63 -4.57 -2.97
CA GLN A 13 -12.99 -4.98 -3.36
C GLN A 13 -13.99 -3.82 -3.17
N ASP A 14 -13.99 -3.17 -2.00
CA ASP A 14 -14.83 -2.00 -1.73
C ASP A 14 -14.57 -0.85 -2.73
N ALA A 15 -13.34 -0.72 -3.24
CA ALA A 15 -13.00 0.27 -4.25
C ALA A 15 -13.59 -0.06 -5.64
N PHE A 16 -13.55 -1.33 -6.05
CA PHE A 16 -14.18 -1.79 -7.29
C PHE A 16 -15.71 -1.69 -7.23
N ASP A 17 -16.29 -2.04 -6.09
CA ASP A 17 -17.74 -2.04 -5.89
C ASP A 17 -18.29 -0.61 -5.72
N PHE A 18 -17.43 0.37 -5.38
CA PHE A 18 -17.87 1.74 -5.04
C PHE A 18 -18.68 2.43 -6.13
N ASP A 19 -18.24 2.33 -7.38
CA ASP A 19 -18.93 2.90 -8.55
C ASP A 19 -19.59 1.81 -9.42
N SER A 20 -19.61 0.55 -8.95
CA SER A 20 -20.32 -0.54 -9.64
C SER A 20 -21.81 -0.24 -9.70
N ASP A 21 -22.43 -0.55 -10.84
CA ASP A 21 -23.87 -0.44 -11.07
C ASP A 21 -24.45 0.98 -10.89
N LYS A 22 -23.60 2.00 -10.97
CA LYS A 22 -23.99 3.41 -10.90
C LYS A 22 -23.75 4.10 -12.24
N GLU A 23 -24.70 4.93 -12.65
CA GLU A 23 -24.50 5.82 -13.80
C GLU A 23 -23.66 7.02 -13.36
N VAL A 24 -22.34 6.92 -13.58
CA VAL A 24 -21.35 7.95 -13.23
C VAL A 24 -20.46 8.25 -14.42
N ASN A 25 -19.87 9.45 -14.44
CA ASN A 25 -18.87 9.78 -15.45
C ASN A 25 -17.69 8.78 -15.38
N PRO A 26 -17.36 8.06 -16.47
CA PRO A 26 -16.32 7.03 -16.43
C PRO A 26 -14.92 7.57 -16.08
N ALA A 27 -14.60 8.81 -16.46
CA ALA A 27 -13.30 9.40 -16.18
C ALA A 27 -13.15 9.70 -14.68
N GLU A 28 -14.20 10.23 -14.05
CA GLU A 28 -14.20 10.48 -12.61
C GLU A 28 -14.22 9.18 -11.78
N ALA A 29 -14.99 8.17 -12.23
CA ALA A 29 -15.04 6.86 -11.57
C ALA A 29 -13.65 6.20 -11.55
N ARG A 30 -12.94 6.22 -12.69
CA ARG A 30 -11.56 5.72 -12.78
C ARG A 30 -10.60 6.50 -11.88
N LYS A 31 -10.77 7.81 -11.77
CA LYS A 31 -9.97 8.65 -10.88
C LYS A 31 -10.18 8.25 -9.41
N ARG A 32 -11.44 8.14 -8.97
CA ARG A 32 -11.78 7.72 -7.59
C ARG A 32 -11.30 6.30 -7.28
N LEU A 33 -11.43 5.38 -8.22
CA LEU A 33 -10.91 4.01 -8.09
C LEU A 33 -9.39 4.05 -7.86
N ALA A 34 -8.65 4.78 -8.69
CA ALA A 34 -7.20 4.91 -8.56
C ALA A 34 -6.78 5.53 -7.21
N GLU A 35 -7.48 6.57 -6.75
CA GLU A 35 -7.24 7.20 -5.44
C GLU A 35 -7.46 6.22 -4.27
N LYS A 36 -8.53 5.42 -4.32
CA LYS A 36 -8.82 4.40 -3.30
C LYS A 36 -7.78 3.29 -3.27
N ILE A 37 -7.37 2.80 -4.45
CA ILE A 37 -6.31 1.78 -4.57
C ILE A 37 -5.00 2.33 -3.99
N ALA A 38 -4.59 3.54 -4.39
CA ALA A 38 -3.37 4.16 -3.89
C ALA A 38 -3.38 4.32 -2.37
N SER A 39 -4.52 4.74 -1.80
CA SER A 39 -4.69 4.83 -0.34
C SER A 39 -4.59 3.47 0.36
N GLY A 40 -5.24 2.43 -0.17
CA GLY A 40 -5.15 1.07 0.38
C GLY A 40 -3.72 0.52 0.36
N VAL A 41 -3.01 0.71 -0.75
CA VAL A 41 -1.59 0.31 -0.88
C VAL A 41 -0.72 1.08 0.11
N ALA A 42 -0.94 2.39 0.27
CA ALA A 42 -0.19 3.17 1.25
C ALA A 42 -0.38 2.65 2.68
N GLN A 43 -1.62 2.33 3.07
CA GLN A 43 -1.92 1.75 4.39
C GLN A 43 -1.33 0.36 4.60
N PHE A 44 -1.21 -0.43 3.51
CA PHE A 44 -0.58 -1.74 3.56
C PHE A 44 0.94 -1.65 3.64
N VAL A 45 1.57 -0.67 3.00
CA VAL A 45 3.03 -0.56 2.92
C VAL A 45 3.62 0.22 4.10
N ILE A 46 3.02 1.36 4.45
CA ILE A 46 3.53 2.23 5.50
C ILE A 46 3.37 1.54 6.86
N GLY A 47 4.46 1.51 7.63
CA GLY A 47 4.50 0.83 8.92
C GLY A 47 4.82 -0.67 8.84
N ARG A 48 5.07 -1.24 7.65
CA ARG A 48 5.59 -2.63 7.54
C ARG A 48 7.04 -2.69 7.96
N THR A 49 7.36 -3.73 8.73
CA THR A 49 8.74 -4.11 9.03
C THR A 49 9.32 -4.87 7.85
N THR A 50 10.43 -4.39 7.30
CA THR A 50 11.18 -5.03 6.22
C THR A 50 12.59 -5.39 6.69
N VAL A 51 13.21 -6.36 6.01
CA VAL A 51 14.63 -6.67 6.19
C VAL A 51 15.44 -5.69 5.35
N VAL A 52 16.32 -4.95 6.00
CA VAL A 52 17.26 -4.04 5.35
C VAL A 52 18.62 -4.73 5.33
N THR A 53 19.19 -4.89 4.15
CA THR A 53 20.56 -5.35 3.97
C THR A 53 21.44 -4.18 3.58
N GLY A 54 22.65 -4.14 4.10
CA GLY A 54 23.63 -3.10 3.78
C GLY A 54 25.04 -3.60 3.98
N THR A 55 26.00 -2.72 3.75
CA THR A 55 27.43 -2.99 3.97
C THR A 55 27.91 -2.15 5.14
N SER A 56 28.61 -2.76 6.09
CA SER A 56 29.26 -2.02 7.18
C SER A 56 30.36 -1.12 6.64
N ALA A 57 30.79 -0.14 7.45
CA ALA A 57 31.95 0.69 7.12
C ALA A 57 33.24 -0.13 6.92
N THR A 58 33.28 -1.37 7.43
CA THR A 58 34.40 -2.31 7.29
C THR A 58 34.22 -3.33 6.17
N GLY A 59 33.15 -3.23 5.35
CA GLY A 59 32.94 -4.07 4.16
C GLY A 59 32.17 -5.38 4.39
N GLY A 60 31.71 -5.66 5.61
CA GLY A 60 30.91 -6.86 5.92
C GLY A 60 29.41 -6.66 5.69
N PRO A 61 28.63 -7.70 5.36
CA PRO A 61 27.18 -7.58 5.23
C PRO A 61 26.53 -7.33 6.60
N VAL A 62 25.62 -6.36 6.66
CA VAL A 62 24.76 -6.10 7.83
C VAL A 62 23.30 -6.36 7.45
N THR A 63 22.57 -6.98 8.36
CA THR A 63 21.13 -7.23 8.22
C THR A 63 20.40 -6.64 9.42
N GLY A 64 19.42 -5.78 9.16
CA GLY A 64 18.58 -5.16 10.18
C GLY A 64 17.10 -5.24 9.83
N LYS A 65 16.24 -4.88 10.78
CA LYS A 65 14.82 -4.66 10.53
C LYS A 65 14.56 -3.16 10.48
N GLY A 66 13.93 -2.69 9.41
CA GLY A 66 13.50 -1.30 9.25
C GLY A 66 11.98 -1.21 9.14
N ILE A 67 11.40 -0.06 9.47
CA ILE A 67 9.97 0.23 9.28
C ILE A 67 9.84 1.19 8.10
N ILE A 68 8.95 0.90 7.15
CA ILE A 68 8.67 1.80 6.03
C ILE A 68 7.91 3.02 6.54
N GLN A 69 8.42 4.22 6.25
CA GLN A 69 7.81 5.50 6.63
C GLN A 69 7.43 6.31 5.40
N ASN A 70 6.44 7.18 5.55
CA ASN A 70 6.14 8.20 4.53
C ASN A 70 7.18 9.33 4.62
N VAL A 71 7.65 9.82 3.49
CA VAL A 71 8.69 10.87 3.39
C VAL A 71 8.06 12.24 3.20
#